data_AF-E0NNP9-F1
#
_entry.id   AF-E0NNP9-F1
#
_cell.length_a   1.000
_cell.length_b   1.000
_cell.length_c   1.000
_cell.angle_alpha   90.00
_cell.angle_beta   90.00
_cell.angle_gamma   90.00
#
_symmetry.space_group_name_H-M   'P 1'
#
loop_
_entity.id
_entity.type
_entity.pdbx_description
1 polymer ?
#
loop_
_entity_poly.entity_id
_entity_poly.type
_entity_poly.pdbx_seq_one_letter_code
_entity_poly.pdbx_strand_id
1 'polypeptide(L)'
;MSFEINIRGIDVKLNIRNYQLDNREEFSDWCRCDFSLTSGDWLKYQVKDAELLLSSEVDDLEENFTLLLDNKLTDIIEKTCIEPDFCFILHPQKDLRQDPKYTYVAPGYEIEDIYLEWIIYFWNDGLTDNFLNLRFNRDEIMQLRDYLSDVRNSSFF
;
A
#
# COMPACT_ATOMS: atom_id res chain seq x y z
N MET A 1 9.07 12.64 7.06
CA MET A 1 8.36 13.14 5.87
C MET A 1 6.99 12.46 5.86
N SER A 2 5.90 13.16 5.54
CA SER A 2 4.56 12.54 5.49
C SER A 2 4.07 12.36 4.06
N PHE A 3 3.47 11.20 3.80
CA PHE A 3 2.63 10.93 2.64
C PHE A 3 1.21 11.41 2.93
N GLU A 4 0.66 12.23 2.05
CA GLU A 4 -0.70 12.78 2.18
C GLU A 4 -1.36 12.76 0.81
N ILE A 5 -2.51 12.07 0.70
CA ILE A 5 -3.23 11.93 -0.56
C ILE A 5 -4.74 11.83 -0.33
N ASN A 6 -5.55 12.34 -1.27
CA ASN A 6 -6.99 12.12 -1.27
C ASN A 6 -7.34 11.00 -2.26
N ILE A 7 -7.87 9.89 -1.75
CA ILE A 7 -8.33 8.75 -2.55
C ILE A 7 -9.84 8.83 -2.64
N ARG A 8 -10.34 9.45 -3.72
CA ARG A 8 -11.78 9.52 -4.06
C ARG A 8 -12.66 9.95 -2.87
N GLY A 9 -12.22 10.96 -2.12
CA GLY A 9 -12.96 11.50 -0.97
C GLY A 9 -12.50 10.98 0.39
N ILE A 10 -11.47 10.14 0.47
CA ILE A 10 -10.83 9.71 1.71
C ILE A 10 -9.42 10.30 1.77
N ASP A 11 -9.18 11.18 2.74
CA ASP A 11 -7.85 11.70 3.00
C ASP A 11 -7.04 10.66 3.78
N VAL A 12 -5.92 10.25 3.21
CA VAL A 12 -4.97 9.30 3.77
C VAL A 12 -3.72 10.06 4.15
N LYS A 13 -3.25 9.82 5.38
CA LYS A 13 -1.95 10.30 5.82
C LYS A 13 -1.15 9.16 6.44
N LEU A 14 0.10 9.04 6.02
CA LEU A 14 1.06 8.08 6.54
C LEU A 14 2.39 8.81 6.79
N ASN A 15 2.98 8.59 7.96
CA ASN A 15 4.29 9.12 8.31
C ASN A 15 5.11 8.00 8.95
N ILE A 16 6.05 7.44 8.19
CA ILE A 16 6.99 6.41 8.63
C ILE A 16 8.26 7.09 9.15
N ARG A 17 8.69 6.69 10.34
CA ARG A 17 9.92 7.15 11.02
C ARG A 17 10.73 5.96 11.51
N ASN A 18 11.99 6.22 11.85
CA ASN A 18 12.92 5.23 12.41
C ASN A 18 13.14 4.01 11.49
N TYR A 19 13.05 4.19 10.17
CA TYR A 19 13.49 3.17 9.23
C TYR A 19 14.98 2.86 9.48
N GLN A 20 15.32 1.59 9.42
CA GLN A 20 16.68 1.08 9.62
C GLN A 20 17.18 0.44 8.34
N LEU A 21 18.35 0.84 7.84
CA LEU A 21 18.95 0.22 6.65
C LEU A 21 19.75 -1.04 7.00
N ASP A 22 20.63 -0.94 8.01
CA ASP A 22 21.58 -1.97 8.41
C ASP A 22 21.25 -2.55 9.79
N ASN A 23 21.87 -3.71 10.12
CA ASN A 23 21.77 -4.38 11.42
C ASN A 23 20.34 -4.73 11.86
N ARG A 24 19.49 -5.10 10.90
CA ARG A 24 18.14 -5.58 11.17
C ARG A 24 18.21 -6.97 11.76
N GLU A 25 17.67 -7.15 12.95
CA GLU A 25 17.29 -8.48 13.39
C GLU A 25 15.87 -8.76 12.90
N GLU A 26 15.62 -10.02 12.55
CA GLU A 26 14.30 -10.47 12.11
C GLU A 26 13.26 -10.11 13.18
N PHE A 27 12.17 -9.41 12.78
CA PHE A 27 11.08 -8.97 13.65
C PHE A 27 11.41 -7.89 14.69
N SER A 28 12.55 -7.20 14.57
CA SER A 28 12.91 -6.10 15.49
C SER A 28 13.09 -4.73 14.81
N ASP A 29 13.02 -4.67 13.48
CA ASP A 29 13.26 -3.47 12.67
C ASP A 29 12.02 -2.58 12.49
N TRP A 30 11.22 -2.46 13.54
CA TRP A 30 9.96 -1.71 13.55
C TRP A 30 10.15 -0.22 13.25
N CYS A 31 9.39 0.26 12.27
CA CYS A 31 9.20 1.68 12.05
C CYS A 31 8.17 2.25 13.03
N ARG A 32 8.31 3.54 13.35
CA ARG A 32 7.29 4.31 14.07
C ARG A 32 6.40 5.04 13.08
N CYS A 33 5.11 4.70 13.08
CA CYS A 33 4.15 5.18 12.10
C CYS A 33 3.09 6.06 12.76
N ASP A 34 2.81 7.22 12.16
CA ASP A 34 1.52 7.88 12.31
C ASP A 34 0.68 7.59 11.08
N PHE A 35 -0.56 7.16 11.28
CA PHE A 35 -1.49 6.87 10.20
C PHE A 35 -2.86 7.46 10.49
N SER A 36 -3.53 7.98 9.47
CA SER A 36 -4.92 8.40 9.61
C SER A 36 -5.70 8.30 8.32
N LEU A 37 -6.99 8.02 8.49
CA LEU A 37 -8.02 8.07 7.46
C LEU A 37 -9.11 9.03 7.91
N THR A 38 -9.41 10.03 7.07
CA THR A 38 -10.47 10.99 7.35
C THR A 38 -11.35 11.22 6.13
N SER A 39 -12.66 11.35 6.34
CA SER A 39 -13.60 11.74 5.31
C SER A 39 -14.85 12.36 5.95
N GLY A 40 -15.06 13.64 5.70
CA GLY A 40 -16.19 14.40 6.25
C GLY A 40 -16.41 14.12 7.74
N ASP A 41 -17.66 13.86 8.11
CA ASP A 41 -18.07 13.56 9.49
C ASP A 41 -18.15 12.05 9.79
N TRP A 42 -17.99 11.18 8.80
CA TRP A 42 -18.30 9.75 8.92
C TRP A 42 -17.07 8.86 9.12
N LEU A 43 -15.89 9.34 8.74
CA LEU A 43 -14.63 8.60 8.91
C LEU A 43 -13.62 9.46 9.66
N LYS A 44 -13.22 8.97 10.84
CA LYS A 44 -12.14 9.54 11.64
C LYS A 44 -11.38 8.42 12.33
N TYR A 45 -10.42 7.86 11.61
CA TYR A 45 -9.52 6.83 12.13
C TYR A 45 -8.11 7.39 12.23
N GLN A 46 -7.45 7.16 13.36
CA GLN A 46 -6.09 7.62 13.58
C GLN A 46 -5.35 6.71 14.54
N VAL A 47 -4.10 6.45 14.18
CA VAL A 47 -3.11 5.79 15.01
C VAL A 47 -1.86 6.69 15.04
N LYS A 48 -1.22 6.80 16.20
CA LYS A 48 -0.02 7.63 16.37
C LYS A 48 1.09 6.81 17.01
N ASP A 49 2.31 7.01 16.52
CA ASP A 49 3.54 6.41 17.01
C ASP A 49 3.49 4.87 17.18
N ALA A 50 2.73 4.20 16.31
CA ALA A 50 2.52 2.76 16.35
C ALA A 50 3.53 2.00 15.49
N GLU A 51 3.71 0.73 15.82
CA GLU A 51 4.54 -0.22 15.08
C GLU A 51 3.66 -0.89 14.02
N LEU A 52 3.51 -0.24 12.86
CA LEU A 52 2.63 -0.72 11.78
C LEU A 52 3.37 -1.44 10.66
N LEU A 53 4.67 -1.14 10.50
CA LEU A 53 5.51 -1.64 9.43
C LEU A 53 6.92 -1.89 9.95
N LEU A 54 7.54 -2.95 9.46
CA LEU A 54 8.98 -3.16 9.57
C LEU A 54 9.73 -2.41 8.47
N SER A 55 11.00 -2.12 8.70
CA SER A 55 11.87 -1.52 7.67
C SER A 55 12.03 -2.43 6.46
N SER A 56 12.10 -3.74 6.70
CA SER A 56 12.08 -4.78 5.65
C SER A 56 10.78 -4.81 4.84
N GLU A 57 9.63 -4.55 5.46
CA GLU A 57 8.35 -4.43 4.74
C GLU A 57 8.30 -3.16 3.90
N VAL A 58 8.89 -2.06 4.37
CA VAL A 58 9.04 -0.84 3.56
C VAL A 58 9.87 -1.10 2.30
N ASP A 59 10.98 -1.84 2.40
CA ASP A 59 11.78 -2.23 1.23
C ASP A 59 10.98 -3.10 0.26
N ASP A 60 10.34 -4.13 0.79
CA ASP A 60 9.60 -5.12 0.02
C ASP A 60 8.40 -4.49 -0.69
N LEU A 61 7.67 -3.57 -0.04
CA LEU A 61 6.60 -2.81 -0.67
C LEU A 61 7.12 -1.88 -1.77
N GLU A 62 8.22 -1.14 -1.52
CA GLU A 62 8.81 -0.25 -2.53
C GLU A 62 9.26 -1.01 -3.78
N GLU A 63 9.90 -2.17 -3.59
CA GLU A 63 10.34 -3.03 -4.69
C GLU A 63 9.13 -3.57 -5.47
N ASN A 64 8.13 -4.12 -4.78
CA ASN A 64 6.96 -4.70 -5.43
C ASN A 64 6.11 -3.64 -6.16
N PHE A 65 5.98 -2.43 -5.61
CA PHE A 65 5.32 -1.33 -6.31
C PHE A 65 6.12 -0.89 -7.54
N THR A 66 7.45 -0.89 -7.47
CA THR A 66 8.30 -0.63 -8.64
C THR A 66 8.11 -1.70 -9.72
N LEU A 67 8.10 -2.98 -9.34
CA LEU A 67 7.84 -4.08 -10.28
C LEU A 67 6.44 -3.99 -10.91
N LEU A 68 5.43 -3.59 -10.14
CA LEU A 68 4.08 -3.38 -10.62
C LEU A 68 4.03 -2.23 -11.64
N LEU A 69 4.62 -1.07 -11.29
CA LEU A 69 4.66 0.11 -12.16
C LEU A 69 5.39 -0.16 -13.47
N ASP A 70 6.47 -0.94 -13.43
CA ASP A 70 7.27 -1.38 -14.57
C ASP A 70 6.60 -2.51 -15.40
N ASN A 71 5.39 -2.94 -15.04
CA ASN A 71 4.66 -4.08 -15.63
C ASN A 71 5.49 -5.38 -15.65
N LYS A 72 6.27 -5.62 -14.59
CA LYS A 72 7.10 -6.85 -14.42
C LYS A 72 6.40 -7.95 -13.64
N LEU A 73 5.23 -7.66 -13.05
CA LEU A 73 4.39 -8.64 -12.37
C LEU A 73 3.41 -9.27 -13.36
N THR A 74 3.25 -10.59 -13.30
CA THR A 74 2.31 -11.37 -14.15
C THR A 74 1.10 -11.86 -13.38
N ASP A 75 1.26 -12.11 -12.09
CA ASP A 75 0.24 -12.66 -11.21
C ASP A 75 -0.14 -11.63 -10.14
N ILE A 76 -1.35 -11.78 -9.59
CA ILE A 76 -1.78 -10.99 -8.45
C ILE A 76 -0.91 -11.37 -7.25
N ILE A 77 -0.33 -10.37 -6.59
CA ILE A 77 0.50 -10.56 -5.41
C ILE A 77 -0.20 -9.96 -4.20
N GLU A 78 -0.30 -10.74 -3.12
CA GLU A 78 -0.76 -10.28 -1.82
C GLU A 78 0.44 -10.10 -0.88
N LYS A 79 0.52 -8.95 -0.24
CA LYS A 79 1.57 -8.57 0.71
C LYS A 79 0.91 -8.26 2.05
N THR A 80 0.93 -9.23 2.95
CA THR A 80 0.43 -9.09 4.32
C THR A 80 1.57 -8.71 5.24
N CYS A 81 1.37 -7.67 6.04
CA CYS A 81 2.35 -7.23 7.04
C CYS A 81 2.30 -8.12 8.29
N ILE A 82 3.40 -8.16 9.03
CA ILE A 82 3.56 -8.90 10.28
C ILE A 82 2.64 -8.33 11.35
N GLU A 83 2.59 -7.00 11.46
CA GLU A 83 1.45 -6.36 12.11
C GLU A 83 0.29 -6.34 11.11
N PRO A 84 -0.81 -7.07 11.37
CA PRO A 84 -1.86 -7.32 10.38
C PRO A 84 -2.79 -6.11 10.16
N ASP A 85 -2.32 -4.89 10.40
CA ASP A 85 -3.04 -3.64 10.16
C ASP A 85 -3.19 -3.38 8.66
N PHE A 86 -2.16 -3.71 7.87
CA PHE A 86 -2.12 -3.46 6.44
C PHE A 86 -1.96 -4.75 5.64
N CYS A 87 -2.72 -4.82 4.55
CA CYS A 87 -2.50 -5.78 3.47
C CYS A 87 -2.58 -5.05 2.13
N PHE A 88 -1.68 -5.39 1.22
CA PHE A 88 -1.58 -4.80 -0.11
C PHE A 88 -1.78 -5.87 -1.17
N ILE A 89 -2.76 -5.69 -2.05
CA ILE A 89 -3.01 -6.58 -3.18
C ILE A 89 -2.66 -5.85 -4.47
N LEU A 90 -1.63 -6.34 -5.16
CA LEU A 90 -1.09 -5.77 -6.38
C LEU A 90 -1.70 -6.48 -7.58
N HIS A 91 -2.46 -5.75 -8.39
CA HIS A 91 -3.10 -6.28 -9.59
C HIS A 91 -2.31 -5.83 -10.83
N PRO A 92 -1.60 -6.75 -11.52
CA PRO A 92 -0.86 -6.41 -12.72
C PRO A 92 -1.79 -6.06 -13.88
N GLN A 93 -1.22 -5.41 -14.89
CA GLN A 93 -1.92 -5.08 -16.13
C GLN A 93 -2.41 -6.38 -16.79
N LYS A 94 -3.65 -6.36 -17.27
CA LYS A 94 -4.30 -7.56 -17.82
C LYS A 94 -4.89 -7.30 -19.21
N ASP A 95 -4.66 -8.23 -20.13
CA ASP A 95 -5.40 -8.30 -21.38
C ASP A 95 -6.73 -9.02 -21.13
N LEU A 96 -7.83 -8.24 -21.09
CA LEU A 96 -9.17 -8.73 -20.81
C LEU A 96 -9.68 -9.72 -21.86
N ARG A 97 -9.08 -9.76 -23.07
CA ARG A 97 -9.45 -10.74 -24.11
C ARG A 97 -8.96 -12.14 -23.77
N GLN A 98 -7.95 -12.25 -22.92
CA GLN A 98 -7.42 -13.53 -22.45
C GLN A 98 -8.16 -14.02 -21.20
N ASP A 99 -9.00 -13.18 -20.60
CA ASP A 99 -9.78 -13.52 -19.42
C ASP A 99 -11.08 -14.23 -19.83
N PRO A 100 -11.27 -15.51 -19.43
CA PRO A 100 -12.46 -16.28 -19.79
C PRO A 100 -13.77 -15.72 -19.22
N LYS A 101 -13.71 -14.78 -18.28
CA LYS A 101 -14.88 -14.06 -17.75
C LYS A 101 -15.57 -13.20 -18.81
N TYR A 102 -14.82 -12.70 -19.80
CA TYR A 102 -15.35 -11.81 -20.82
C TYR A 102 -15.56 -12.55 -22.14
N THR A 103 -16.78 -12.51 -22.67
CA THR A 103 -17.10 -13.03 -24.00
C THR A 103 -16.90 -12.00 -25.11
N TYR A 104 -16.83 -10.72 -24.75
CA TYR A 104 -16.56 -9.60 -25.64
C TYR A 104 -15.87 -8.49 -24.86
N VAL A 105 -14.85 -7.89 -25.49
CA VAL A 105 -14.19 -6.67 -25.00
C VAL A 105 -14.24 -5.63 -26.12
N ALA A 106 -14.71 -4.44 -25.79
CA ALA A 106 -14.83 -3.35 -26.76
C ALA A 106 -13.45 -2.88 -27.23
N PRO A 107 -13.28 -2.53 -28.52
CA PRO A 107 -12.03 -1.96 -29.02
C PRO A 107 -11.62 -0.70 -28.24
N GLY A 108 -10.37 -0.64 -27.80
CA GLY A 108 -9.83 0.43 -26.96
C GLY A 108 -9.95 0.19 -25.45
N TYR A 109 -10.53 -0.92 -25.02
CA TYR A 109 -10.69 -1.33 -23.61
C TYR A 109 -10.13 -2.71 -23.33
N GLU A 110 -9.26 -3.23 -24.21
CA GLU A 110 -8.68 -4.57 -24.10
C GLU A 110 -7.75 -4.71 -22.91
N ILE A 111 -7.07 -3.63 -22.55
CA ILE A 111 -6.04 -3.63 -21.52
C ILE A 111 -6.57 -2.93 -20.28
N GLU A 112 -6.77 -3.69 -19.20
CA GLU A 112 -7.01 -3.15 -17.87
C GLU A 112 -5.66 -2.76 -17.26
N ASP A 113 -5.53 -1.51 -16.83
CA ASP A 113 -4.29 -1.02 -16.22
C ASP A 113 -4.08 -1.57 -14.79
N ILE A 114 -2.87 -1.43 -14.28
CA ILE A 114 -2.52 -1.82 -12.91
C ILE A 114 -3.38 -1.08 -11.88
N TYR A 115 -3.63 -1.74 -10.75
CA TYR A 115 -4.14 -1.09 -9.56
C TYR A 115 -3.67 -1.81 -8.29
N LEU A 116 -3.79 -1.12 -7.17
CA LEU A 116 -3.41 -1.59 -5.85
C LEU A 116 -4.63 -1.47 -4.94
N GLU A 117 -4.89 -2.52 -4.19
CA GLU A 117 -5.81 -2.49 -3.04
C GLU A 117 -4.98 -2.38 -1.78
N TRP A 118 -5.16 -1.32 -1.02
CA TRP A 118 -4.62 -1.18 0.32
C TRP A 118 -5.76 -1.42 1.31
N ILE A 119 -5.71 -2.57 1.96
CA ILE A 119 -6.66 -3.01 2.96
C ILE A 119 -6.13 -2.61 4.33
N ILE A 120 -6.95 -1.89 5.09
CA ILE A 120 -6.67 -1.43 6.45
C ILE A 120 -7.67 -2.09 7.40
N TYR A 121 -7.17 -2.96 8.27
CA TYR A 121 -7.98 -3.62 9.28
C TYR A 121 -8.16 -2.75 10.52
N PHE A 122 -9.32 -2.88 11.18
CA PHE A 122 -9.63 -2.12 12.39
C PHE A 122 -9.54 -2.99 13.63
N TRP A 123 -8.99 -2.39 14.69
CA TRP A 123 -8.83 -3.02 15.99
C TRP A 123 -9.93 -2.61 16.97
N ASN A 124 -10.42 -3.58 17.74
CA ASN A 124 -11.31 -3.37 18.89
C ASN A 124 -11.11 -4.53 19.89
N ASP A 125 -10.24 -4.30 20.89
CA ASP A 125 -9.74 -5.33 21.84
C ASP A 125 -9.03 -6.53 21.16
N GLY A 126 -8.65 -6.35 19.90
CA GLY A 126 -8.06 -7.36 19.01
C GLY A 126 -8.33 -6.99 17.55
N LEU A 127 -7.66 -7.68 16.63
CA LEU A 127 -7.92 -7.54 15.20
C LEU A 127 -9.36 -7.98 14.89
N THR A 128 -10.09 -7.18 14.14
CA THR A 128 -11.45 -7.51 13.69
C THR A 128 -11.50 -7.82 12.21
N ASP A 129 -12.56 -8.49 11.77
CA ASP A 129 -12.82 -8.71 10.33
C ASP A 129 -13.31 -7.43 9.60
N ASN A 130 -13.42 -6.30 10.31
CA ASN A 130 -13.80 -5.04 9.69
C ASN A 130 -12.57 -4.36 9.08
N PHE A 131 -12.69 -3.95 7.82
CA PHE A 131 -11.63 -3.26 7.11
C PHE A 131 -12.17 -2.15 6.22
N LEU A 132 -11.27 -1.25 5.83
CA LEU A 132 -11.45 -0.34 4.72
C LEU A 132 -10.47 -0.73 3.60
N ASN A 133 -10.97 -0.84 2.37
CA ASN A 133 -10.14 -1.09 1.20
C ASN A 133 -10.07 0.17 0.34
N LEU A 134 -8.87 0.70 0.16
CA LEU A 134 -8.58 1.83 -0.69
C LEU A 134 -7.98 1.35 -2.02
N ARG A 135 -8.62 1.74 -3.13
CA ARG A 135 -8.13 1.41 -4.46
C ARG A 135 -7.30 2.55 -5.05
N PHE A 136 -6.01 2.29 -5.21
CA PHE A 136 -5.02 3.18 -5.83
C PHE A 136 -4.86 2.78 -7.30
N ASN A 137 -4.92 3.76 -8.19
CA ASN A 137 -4.52 3.58 -9.59
C ASN A 137 -3.03 3.91 -9.74
N ARG A 138 -2.52 3.81 -10.97
CA ARG A 138 -1.11 4.01 -11.32
C ARG A 138 -0.48 5.26 -10.69
N ASP A 139 -1.13 6.42 -10.76
CA ASP A 139 -0.58 7.68 -10.26
C ASP A 139 -0.48 7.70 -8.73
N GLU A 140 -1.45 7.11 -8.03
CA GLU A 140 -1.40 7.02 -6.56
C GLU A 140 -0.40 5.95 -6.11
N ILE A 141 -0.26 4.83 -6.85
CA ILE A 141 0.78 3.82 -6.61
C ILE A 141 2.16 4.45 -6.74
N MET A 142 2.38 5.25 -7.80
CA MET A 142 3.65 5.95 -8.02
C MET A 142 3.99 6.88 -6.86
N GLN A 143 3.04 7.70 -6.41
CA GLN A 143 3.26 8.59 -5.26
C GLN A 143 3.57 7.83 -3.97
N LEU A 144 2.89 6.72 -3.72
CA LEU A 144 3.15 5.90 -2.55
C LEU A 144 4.54 5.24 -2.64
N ARG A 145 4.90 4.68 -3.80
CA ARG A 145 6.22 4.10 -4.05
C ARG A 145 7.32 5.14 -3.82
N ASP A 146 7.20 6.30 -4.46
CA ASP A 146 8.20 7.37 -4.35
C ASP A 146 8.38 7.83 -2.89
N TYR A 147 7.27 7.91 -2.14
CA TYR A 147 7.34 8.17 -0.71
C TYR A 147 8.11 7.09 0.06
N LEU A 148 7.88 5.80 -0.22
CA LEU A 148 8.63 4.72 0.41
C LEU A 148 10.13 4.79 0.04
N SER A 149 10.45 5.13 -1.21
CA SER A 149 11.84 5.38 -1.63
C SER A 149 12.47 6.53 -0.84
N ASP A 150 11.73 7.63 -0.60
CA ASP A 150 12.21 8.76 0.20
C ASP A 150 12.43 8.37 1.68
N VAL A 151 11.54 7.56 2.26
CA VAL A 151 11.73 7.03 3.62
C VAL A 151 13.03 6.25 3.71
N ARG A 152 13.29 5.34 2.76
CA ARG A 152 14.53 4.54 2.71
C ARG A 152 15.78 5.43 2.61
N ASN A 153 15.72 6.45 1.76
CA ASN A 153 16.82 7.38 1.50
C ASN A 153 17.03 8.43 2.60
N SER A 154 16.02 8.70 3.44
CA SER A 154 16.14 9.68 4.52
C SER A 154 17.08 9.24 5.65
N SER A 155 17.47 7.97 5.68
CA SER A 155 18.38 7.38 6.69
C SER A 155 19.87 7.72 6.48
N PHE A 156 20.19 8.43 5.40
CA PHE A 156 21.55 8.84 5.06
C PHE A 156 21.93 10.24 5.59
N PHE A 157 21.05 10.91 6.36
CA PHE A 157 21.25 12.27 6.89
C PHE A 157 21.08 12.36 8.41
#